data_AF-A0A0P9F9I8-F1
#
_entry.id   AF-A0A0P9F9I8-F1
#
_cell.length_a   1.000
_cell.length_b   1.000
_cell.length_c   1.000
_cell.angle_alpha   90.00
_cell.angle_beta   90.00
_cell.angle_gamma   90.00
#
_symmetry.space_group_name_H-M   'P 1'
#
loop_
_entity.id
_entity.type
_entity.pdbx_description
1 polymer ?
#
loop_
_entity_poly.entity_id
_entity_poly.type
_entity_poly.pdbx_seq_one_letter_code
_entity_poly.pdbx_strand_id
1 'polypeptide(L)'
;AGGIAAVALLPDAELLSRSLRNELSYDFTVQYSLLPRNLIGLLIPEFLGWSATEFRIYAGVLTLILGVVAWVVPAQPRAERRFFGVAALVALMVALGGFTLVDGLIYRFVPGFTSIRVSSRAFYIANFSLAVLAAFGAENLLTSLDRAERQRLHQIARGVAGLLGVTMLLGVLLYVALLNNYKPVGEEFFFSENLFSRNPSGDTFTLLTQTANACLLFMLLLAGATALLWVRVSGRLAGRGLAAVAALLMFIDIATFAPYHDTIKVDPDTMRFTIKQYQTQLLDVPWKIADQQQLLNRLASMPDGVRGDNTAEILPDNYSALYRTPFASGYNILDLQQRFEMLTQWPNLPASTRWDLLNVGYVLAQPDAKDAPEPDAKLVVDNSQGKLWERAQQPTYT
;
A
#
# COMPACT_ATOMS: atom_id res chain seq x y z
N ALA A 1 -0.93 17.03 25.56
CA ALA A 1 -0.83 15.73 24.85
C ALA A 1 -2.11 14.91 24.98
N GLY A 2 -2.50 14.45 26.18
CA GLY A 2 -3.70 13.60 26.37
C GLY A 2 -5.03 14.22 25.88
N GLY A 3 -5.25 15.52 26.13
CA GLY A 3 -6.48 16.20 25.66
C GLY A 3 -6.57 16.36 24.13
N ILE A 4 -5.44 16.43 23.42
CA ILE A 4 -5.41 16.52 21.95
C ILE A 4 -5.62 15.12 21.35
N ALA A 5 -4.99 14.10 21.93
CA ALA A 5 -5.20 12.72 21.51
C ALA A 5 -6.65 12.26 21.75
N ALA A 6 -7.30 12.70 22.82
CA ALA A 6 -8.69 12.36 23.13
C ALA A 6 -9.68 12.78 22.04
N VAL A 7 -9.41 13.87 21.31
CA VAL A 7 -10.26 14.33 20.20
C VAL A 7 -10.34 13.31 19.06
N ALA A 8 -9.27 12.54 18.82
CA ALA A 8 -9.27 11.44 17.86
C ALA A 8 -9.68 10.10 18.51
N LEU A 9 -9.12 9.80 19.68
CA LEU A 9 -9.25 8.48 20.30
C LEU A 9 -10.63 8.20 20.91
N LEU A 10 -11.36 9.22 21.38
CA LEU A 10 -12.70 9.01 21.96
C LEU A 10 -13.72 8.59 20.88
N PRO A 11 -13.86 9.30 19.74
CA PRO A 11 -14.69 8.83 18.64
C PRO A 11 -14.28 7.44 18.13
N ASP A 12 -12.98 7.18 17.99
CA ASP A 12 -12.46 5.88 17.54
C ASP A 12 -12.84 4.75 18.51
N ALA A 13 -12.74 4.97 19.82
CA ALA A 13 -13.11 3.99 20.84
C ALA A 13 -14.61 3.66 20.80
N GLU A 14 -15.46 4.68 20.63
CA GLU A 14 -16.91 4.46 20.45
C GLU A 14 -17.18 3.67 19.16
N LEU A 15 -16.51 4.02 18.07
CA LEU A 15 -16.69 3.38 16.78
C LEU A 15 -16.26 1.91 16.79
N LEU A 16 -15.14 1.60 17.42
CA LEU A 16 -14.62 0.23 17.53
C LEU A 16 -15.68 -0.73 18.09
N SER A 17 -16.44 -0.29 19.11
CA SER A 17 -17.51 -1.09 19.72
C SER A 17 -18.71 -1.36 18.82
N ARG A 18 -18.90 -0.56 17.76
CA ARG A 18 -20.06 -0.63 16.86
C ARG A 18 -19.71 -1.23 15.48
N SER A 19 -18.44 -1.51 15.24
CA SER A 19 -17.92 -2.01 13.97
C SER A 19 -17.63 -3.52 14.02
N LEU A 20 -17.42 -4.13 12.85
CA LEU A 20 -16.92 -5.52 12.73
C LEU A 20 -15.54 -5.74 13.39
N ARG A 21 -14.85 -4.68 13.84
CA ARG A 21 -13.53 -4.73 14.51
C ARG A 21 -13.62 -5.13 16.00
N ASN A 22 -14.81 -5.51 16.45
CA ASN A 22 -15.03 -6.20 17.72
C ASN A 22 -14.77 -7.72 17.61
N GLU A 23 -14.39 -8.25 16.44
CA GLU A 23 -13.84 -9.62 16.34
C GLU A 23 -12.48 -9.71 17.06
N LEU A 24 -12.51 -10.11 18.32
CA LEU A 24 -11.35 -10.32 19.19
C LEU A 24 -10.63 -11.65 18.90
N SER A 25 -10.55 -12.08 17.63
CA SER A 25 -9.84 -13.33 17.29
C SER A 25 -8.41 -13.03 16.86
N TYR A 26 -7.47 -13.89 17.28
CA TYR A 26 -6.07 -13.75 16.87
C TYR A 26 -5.93 -13.89 15.34
N ASP A 27 -6.72 -14.77 14.73
CA ASP A 27 -6.76 -14.98 13.27
C ASP A 27 -7.15 -13.71 12.51
N PHE A 28 -8.01 -12.87 13.09
CA PHE A 28 -8.37 -11.55 12.54
C PHE A 28 -7.18 -10.57 12.59
N THR A 29 -6.46 -10.52 13.70
CA THR A 29 -5.31 -9.63 13.88
C THR A 29 -4.17 -9.96 12.91
N VAL A 30 -3.83 -11.25 12.75
CA VAL A 30 -2.71 -11.70 11.91
C VAL A 30 -3.01 -11.75 10.41
N GLN A 31 -4.21 -11.34 9.97
CA GLN A 31 -4.52 -11.23 8.55
C GLN A 31 -3.50 -10.33 7.85
N TYR A 32 -3.12 -10.70 6.63
CA TYR A 32 -2.09 -9.99 5.85
C TYR A 32 -0.77 -9.83 6.61
N SER A 33 -0.38 -10.85 7.39
CA SER A 33 0.97 -10.95 7.94
C SER A 33 2.01 -10.82 6.82
N LEU A 34 3.07 -10.04 7.08
CA LEU A 34 4.19 -9.92 6.17
C LEU A 34 4.93 -11.26 6.13
N LEU A 35 4.99 -11.90 4.97
CA LEU A 35 5.74 -13.15 4.84
C LEU A 35 7.24 -12.90 5.04
N PRO A 36 7.98 -13.78 5.74
CA PRO A 36 9.42 -13.61 5.94
C PRO A 36 10.22 -13.42 4.65
N ARG A 37 9.78 -14.04 3.55
CA ARG A 37 10.40 -13.84 2.23
C ARG A 37 10.34 -12.38 1.75
N ASN A 38 9.33 -11.61 2.16
CA ASN A 38 9.15 -10.22 1.76
C ASN A 38 10.20 -9.29 2.39
N LEU A 39 10.95 -9.75 3.40
CA LEU A 39 12.07 -8.99 4.00
C LEU A 39 13.16 -8.64 2.97
N ILE A 40 13.27 -9.40 1.87
CA ILE A 40 14.15 -9.03 0.76
C ILE A 40 13.74 -7.70 0.12
N GLY A 41 12.44 -7.36 0.16
CA GLY A 41 11.87 -6.10 -0.33
C GLY A 41 12.34 -4.86 0.43
N LEU A 42 12.94 -5.05 1.62
CA LEU A 42 13.58 -3.99 2.39
C LEU A 42 14.87 -3.50 1.71
N LEU A 43 15.52 -4.38 0.94
CA LEU A 43 16.73 -4.09 0.16
C LEU A 43 16.42 -3.92 -1.34
N ILE A 44 15.60 -4.81 -1.88
CA ILE A 44 15.31 -4.94 -3.31
C ILE A 44 13.78 -4.98 -3.47
N PRO A 45 13.10 -3.83 -3.58
CA PRO A 45 11.65 -3.72 -3.53
C PRO A 45 10.88 -4.65 -4.47
N GLU A 46 11.43 -4.88 -5.66
CA GLU A 46 10.78 -5.61 -6.76
C GLU A 46 11.27 -7.06 -6.91
N PHE A 47 12.05 -7.57 -5.95
CA PHE A 47 12.68 -8.91 -6.06
C PHE A 47 11.68 -10.07 -6.17
N LEU A 48 10.52 -9.97 -5.53
CA LEU A 48 9.47 -11.02 -5.56
C LEU A 48 8.35 -10.69 -6.55
N GLY A 49 8.61 -9.79 -7.50
CA GLY A 49 7.58 -9.22 -8.36
C GLY A 49 6.82 -8.09 -7.70
N TRP A 50 6.08 -7.35 -8.52
CA TRP A 50 5.38 -6.14 -8.11
C TRP A 50 4.10 -6.46 -7.33
N SER A 51 3.96 -5.94 -6.11
CA SER A 51 2.72 -5.99 -5.32
C SER A 51 2.24 -4.58 -5.02
N ALA A 52 1.07 -4.16 -5.53
CA ALA A 52 0.48 -2.84 -5.28
C ALA A 52 -0.16 -2.68 -3.88
N THR A 53 0.28 -3.46 -2.89
CA THR A 53 -0.41 -3.65 -1.61
C THR A 53 0.51 -3.36 -0.43
N GLU A 54 -0.01 -3.53 0.79
CA GLU A 54 0.65 -3.29 2.09
C GLU A 54 1.81 -4.24 2.41
N PHE A 55 2.30 -5.01 1.42
CA PHE A 55 3.48 -5.87 1.54
C PHE A 55 4.78 -5.20 1.05
N ARG A 56 4.71 -3.97 0.52
CA ARG A 56 5.90 -3.17 0.19
C ARG A 56 6.53 -2.61 1.46
N ILE A 57 7.76 -3.00 1.73
CA ILE A 57 8.47 -2.66 2.97
C ILE A 57 9.83 -1.99 2.71
N TYR A 58 9.86 -0.99 1.84
CA TYR A 58 11.09 -0.30 1.45
C TYR A 58 11.34 0.98 2.25
N ALA A 59 12.57 1.15 2.76
CA ALA A 59 13.00 2.31 3.53
C ALA A 59 14.07 3.18 2.82
N GLY A 60 14.68 2.67 1.73
CA GLY A 60 15.84 3.27 1.06
C GLY A 60 17.17 2.64 1.50
N VAL A 61 18.04 2.32 0.55
CA VAL A 61 19.36 1.71 0.78
C VAL A 61 20.22 2.60 1.68
N LEU A 62 20.29 3.90 1.37
CA LEU A 62 21.08 4.84 2.17
C LEU A 62 20.46 5.03 3.57
N THR A 63 19.13 5.01 3.70
CA THR A 63 18.44 5.06 5.00
C THR A 63 18.88 3.93 5.92
N LEU A 64 18.92 2.70 5.40
CA LEU A 64 19.34 1.52 6.16
C LEU A 64 20.81 1.61 6.58
N ILE A 65 21.68 2.04 5.67
CA ILE A 65 23.11 2.24 5.95
C ILE A 65 23.30 3.31 7.03
N LEU A 66 22.59 4.44 6.94
CA LEU A 66 22.64 5.49 7.94
C LEU A 66 22.07 5.02 9.29
N GLY A 67 21.05 4.16 9.28
CA GLY A 67 20.57 3.48 10.48
C GLY A 67 21.68 2.67 11.16
N VAL A 68 22.50 1.92 10.41
CA VAL A 68 23.67 1.22 10.95
C VAL A 68 24.74 2.20 11.46
N VAL A 69 24.99 3.29 10.71
CA VAL A 69 25.94 4.33 11.13
C VAL A 69 25.55 4.94 12.48
N ALA A 70 24.26 5.19 12.71
CA ALA A 70 23.75 5.72 13.98
C ALA A 70 24.07 4.84 15.18
N TRP A 71 24.19 3.52 14.97
CA TRP A 71 24.47 2.54 16.02
C TRP A 71 25.95 2.27 16.22
N VAL A 72 26.71 2.18 15.13
CA VAL A 72 28.10 1.68 15.17
C VAL A 72 29.12 2.79 15.31
N VAL A 73 28.93 3.93 14.66
CA VAL A 73 29.94 4.99 14.60
C VAL A 73 30.09 5.74 15.92
N PRO A 74 29.05 6.37 16.49
CA PRO A 74 29.21 7.23 17.65
C PRO A 74 29.83 6.53 18.86
N ALA A 75 30.69 7.23 19.59
CA ALA A 75 31.27 6.72 20.83
C ALA A 75 30.27 6.73 22.00
N GLN A 76 29.39 7.73 22.03
CA GLN A 76 28.46 7.92 23.14
C GLN A 76 27.09 7.28 22.83
N PRO A 77 26.56 6.44 23.74
CA PRO A 77 25.21 5.93 23.61
C PRO A 77 24.20 7.06 23.81
N ARG A 78 23.12 7.03 23.03
CA ARG A 78 21.93 7.87 23.24
C ARG A 78 20.72 6.96 23.45
N ALA A 79 19.87 7.30 24.42
CA ALA A 79 18.70 6.48 24.77
C ALA A 79 17.70 6.43 23.61
N GLU A 80 17.58 7.52 22.86
CA GLU A 80 16.71 7.68 21.69
C GLU A 80 17.09 6.70 20.59
N ARG A 81 18.40 6.53 20.31
CA ARG A 81 18.88 5.54 19.33
C ARG A 81 18.46 4.12 19.72
N ARG A 82 18.58 3.79 21.02
CA ARG A 82 18.16 2.50 21.55
C ARG A 82 16.65 2.32 21.43
N PHE A 83 15.88 3.33 21.83
CA PHE A 83 14.44 3.33 21.72
C PHE A 83 13.98 3.09 20.28
N PHE A 84 14.49 3.87 19.31
CA PHE A 84 14.09 3.71 17.90
C PHE A 84 14.59 2.42 17.27
N GLY A 85 15.75 1.87 17.67
CA GLY A 85 16.15 0.55 17.18
C GLY A 85 15.30 -0.59 17.75
N VAL A 86 14.93 -0.52 19.03
CA VAL A 86 13.99 -1.49 19.63
C VAL A 86 12.61 -1.34 19.01
N ALA A 87 12.12 -0.10 18.82
CA ALA A 87 10.84 0.16 18.18
C ALA A 87 10.81 -0.36 16.73
N ALA A 88 11.87 -0.14 15.94
CA ALA A 88 11.99 -0.67 14.59
C ALA A 88 11.93 -2.20 14.56
N LEU A 89 12.69 -2.86 15.46
CA LEU A 89 12.76 -4.31 15.56
C LEU A 89 11.41 -4.91 15.99
N VAL A 90 10.80 -4.38 17.05
CA VAL A 90 9.51 -4.85 17.55
C VAL A 90 8.42 -4.62 16.51
N ALA A 91 8.37 -3.45 15.89
CA ALA A 91 7.39 -3.15 14.84
C ALA A 91 7.55 -4.06 13.61
N LEU A 92 8.78 -4.41 13.21
CA LEU A 92 9.02 -5.37 12.15
C LEU A 92 8.59 -6.79 12.54
N MET A 93 8.83 -7.21 13.78
CA MET A 93 8.35 -8.50 14.29
C MET A 93 6.82 -8.57 14.33
N VAL A 94 6.16 -7.48 14.73
CA VAL A 94 4.70 -7.34 14.63
C VAL A 94 4.26 -7.36 13.17
N ALA A 95 5.00 -6.73 12.25
CA ALA A 95 4.65 -6.74 10.83
C ALA A 95 4.63 -8.15 10.23
N LEU A 96 5.53 -9.01 10.70
CA LEU A 96 5.56 -10.44 10.38
C LEU A 96 4.38 -11.21 11.00
N GLY A 97 3.59 -10.61 11.89
CA GLY A 97 2.36 -11.16 12.45
C GLY A 97 2.54 -12.58 12.97
N GLY A 98 1.73 -13.52 12.45
CA GLY A 98 1.71 -14.92 12.86
C GLY A 98 3.03 -15.70 12.69
N PHE A 99 4.04 -15.13 12.02
CA PHE A 99 5.37 -15.73 11.91
C PHE A 99 6.30 -15.42 13.11
N THR A 100 5.87 -14.60 14.07
CA THR A 100 6.64 -14.31 15.28
C THR A 100 5.82 -14.48 16.55
N LEU A 101 6.49 -14.77 17.66
CA LEU A 101 5.85 -14.82 18.98
C LEU A 101 5.51 -13.41 19.53
N VAL A 102 6.12 -12.37 18.97
CA VAL A 102 5.98 -10.99 19.46
C VAL A 102 4.59 -10.44 19.19
N ASP A 103 4.01 -10.73 18.02
CA ASP A 103 2.64 -10.34 17.71
C ASP A 103 1.64 -10.95 18.71
N GLY A 104 1.76 -12.25 18.98
CA GLY A 104 0.92 -12.94 19.98
C GLY A 104 1.07 -12.38 21.40
N LEU A 105 2.27 -11.96 21.80
CA LEU A 105 2.49 -11.29 23.10
C LEU A 105 1.82 -9.91 23.12
N ILE A 106 1.97 -9.11 22.06
CA ILE A 106 1.38 -7.78 21.97
C ILE A 106 -0.15 -7.88 21.93
N TYR A 107 -0.69 -8.79 21.13
CA TYR A 107 -2.11 -9.13 21.10
C TYR A 107 -2.65 -9.47 22.50
N ARG A 108 -1.89 -10.24 23.29
CA ARG A 108 -2.33 -10.68 24.62
C ARG A 108 -2.26 -9.58 25.69
N PHE A 109 -1.24 -8.73 25.63
CA PHE A 109 -0.90 -7.83 26.74
C PHE A 109 -1.12 -6.34 26.45
N VAL A 110 -1.27 -5.92 25.19
CA VAL A 110 -1.49 -4.52 24.81
C VAL A 110 -2.98 -4.28 24.57
N PRO A 111 -3.67 -3.52 25.44
CA PRO A 111 -5.08 -3.21 25.27
C PRO A 111 -5.36 -2.50 23.94
N GLY A 112 -6.42 -2.91 23.24
CA GLY A 112 -6.84 -2.32 21.96
C GLY A 112 -6.12 -2.88 20.73
N PHE A 113 -5.06 -3.69 20.89
CA PHE A 113 -4.37 -4.29 19.75
C PHE A 113 -5.23 -5.32 19.00
N THR A 114 -6.18 -5.95 19.70
CA THR A 114 -7.10 -6.96 19.17
C THR A 114 -7.97 -6.44 18.02
N SER A 115 -8.19 -5.13 17.92
CA SER A 115 -8.98 -4.50 16.85
C SER A 115 -8.16 -4.08 15.64
N ILE A 116 -6.83 -4.21 15.70
CA ILE A 116 -5.92 -3.90 14.60
C ILE A 116 -5.88 -5.09 13.65
N ARG A 117 -6.12 -4.82 12.36
CA ARG A 117 -6.07 -5.78 11.26
C ARG A 117 -4.90 -5.39 10.33
N VAL A 118 -4.39 -6.34 9.56
CA VAL A 118 -3.32 -6.13 8.58
C VAL A 118 -1.99 -5.90 9.28
N SER A 119 -1.43 -6.96 9.87
CA SER A 119 -0.18 -6.87 10.66
C SER A 119 0.94 -6.17 9.90
N SER A 120 1.06 -6.39 8.58
CA SER A 120 2.11 -5.76 7.76
C SER A 120 2.19 -4.23 7.89
N ARG A 121 1.08 -3.55 8.22
CA ARG A 121 1.03 -2.10 8.44
C ARG A 121 1.85 -1.63 9.65
N ALA A 122 2.17 -2.52 10.60
CA ALA A 122 3.10 -2.21 11.67
C ALA A 122 4.50 -1.81 11.13
N PHE A 123 4.84 -2.19 9.90
CA PHE A 123 6.04 -1.71 9.23
C PHE A 123 6.09 -0.19 9.10
N TYR A 124 4.96 0.52 9.12
CA TYR A 124 4.95 1.98 9.16
C TYR A 124 5.74 2.54 10.36
N ILE A 125 5.56 1.93 11.54
CA ILE A 125 6.30 2.30 12.77
C ILE A 125 7.78 1.94 12.60
N ALA A 126 8.07 0.80 11.98
CA ALA A 126 9.45 0.40 11.69
C ALA A 126 10.12 1.40 10.73
N ASN A 127 9.46 1.80 9.66
CA ASN A 127 9.96 2.74 8.68
C ASN A 127 10.18 4.14 9.28
N PHE A 128 9.24 4.63 10.10
CA PHE A 128 9.41 5.88 10.84
C PHE A 128 10.64 5.80 11.76
N SER A 129 10.78 4.71 12.50
CA SER A 129 11.93 4.49 13.39
C SER A 129 13.25 4.43 12.62
N LEU A 130 13.28 3.78 11.46
CA LEU A 130 14.43 3.74 10.56
C LEU A 130 14.78 5.13 10.02
N ALA A 131 13.79 5.97 9.68
CA ALA A 131 14.02 7.35 9.25
C ALA A 131 14.67 8.19 10.37
N VAL A 132 14.21 8.04 11.62
CA VAL A 132 14.82 8.73 12.77
C VAL A 132 16.25 8.23 13.02
N LEU A 133 16.49 6.92 12.94
CA LEU A 133 17.84 6.36 13.02
C LEU A 133 18.74 6.87 11.90
N ALA A 134 18.23 6.95 10.66
CA ALA A 134 18.97 7.50 9.55
C ALA A 134 19.32 8.99 9.77
N ALA A 135 18.45 9.77 10.41
CA ALA A 135 18.75 11.14 10.80
C ALA A 135 19.91 11.23 11.82
N PHE A 136 19.93 10.35 12.82
CA PHE A 136 21.10 10.24 13.72
C PHE A 136 22.36 9.79 12.98
N GLY A 137 22.25 8.87 12.02
CA GLY A 137 23.37 8.45 11.17
C GLY A 137 23.91 9.59 10.31
N ALA A 138 23.01 10.42 9.77
CA ALA A 138 23.34 11.60 8.99
C ALA A 138 23.98 12.69 9.87
N GLU A 139 23.48 12.91 11.10
CA GLU A 139 24.11 13.80 12.10
C GLU A 139 25.58 13.41 12.27
N ASN A 140 25.84 12.13 12.57
CA ASN A 140 27.18 11.57 12.71
C ASN A 140 28.04 11.76 11.44
N LEU A 141 27.46 11.59 10.25
CA LEU A 141 28.18 11.76 9.00
C LEU A 141 28.55 13.23 8.73
N LEU A 142 27.69 14.17 9.15
CA LEU A 142 27.82 15.60 8.86
C LEU A 142 28.66 16.36 9.91
N THR A 143 28.77 15.85 11.12
CA THR A 143 29.62 16.41 12.18
C THR A 143 31.09 16.03 12.00
N SER A 144 31.99 16.69 12.73
CA SER A 144 33.38 16.26 12.84
C SER A 144 33.45 14.87 13.46
N LEU A 145 34.24 13.98 12.84
CA LEU A 145 34.48 12.62 13.35
C LEU A 145 35.83 12.59 14.03
N ASP A 146 35.90 11.96 15.20
CA ASP A 146 37.19 11.64 15.80
C ASP A 146 37.90 10.49 15.05
N ARG A 147 39.11 10.13 15.48
CA ARG A 147 39.90 9.07 14.84
C ARG A 147 39.23 7.70 14.92
N ALA A 148 38.58 7.38 16.05
CA ALA A 148 37.94 6.09 16.27
C ALA A 148 36.62 5.99 15.47
N GLU A 149 35.81 7.04 15.49
CA GLU A 149 34.57 7.15 14.71
C GLU A 149 34.86 7.07 13.21
N ARG A 150 35.90 7.76 12.74
CA ARG A 150 36.36 7.67 11.34
C ARG A 150 36.79 6.25 10.98
N GLN A 151 37.47 5.55 11.88
CA GLN A 151 37.87 4.16 11.66
C GLN A 151 36.66 3.22 11.58
N ARG A 152 35.65 3.40 12.45
CA ARG A 152 34.40 2.63 12.39
C ARG A 152 33.61 2.92 11.12
N LEU A 153 33.52 4.18 10.70
CA LEU A 153 32.90 4.56 9.43
C LEU A 153 33.63 3.93 8.25
N HIS A 154 34.97 3.87 8.27
CA HIS A 154 35.77 3.19 7.27
C HIS A 154 35.52 1.68 7.25
N GLN A 155 35.28 1.04 8.40
CA GLN A 155 34.90 -0.38 8.47
C GLN A 155 33.52 -0.61 7.84
N ILE A 156 32.54 0.25 8.13
CA ILE A 156 31.22 0.21 7.48
C ILE A 156 31.38 0.38 5.97
N ALA A 157 32.12 1.38 5.51
CA ALA A 157 32.34 1.62 4.08
C ALA A 157 32.98 0.41 3.37
N ARG A 158 33.92 -0.28 4.02
CA ARG A 158 34.50 -1.54 3.50
C ARG A 158 33.47 -2.68 3.49
N GLY A 159 32.65 -2.80 4.52
CA GLY A 159 31.59 -3.81 4.60
C GLY A 159 30.54 -3.61 3.50
N VAL A 160 30.07 -2.38 3.30
CA VAL A 160 29.12 -2.02 2.23
C VAL A 160 29.74 -2.24 0.84
N ALA A 161 31.03 -1.90 0.65
CA ALA A 161 31.74 -2.20 -0.60
C ALA A 161 31.90 -3.70 -0.85
N GLY A 162 32.14 -4.49 0.21
CA GLY A 162 32.17 -5.94 0.13
C GLY A 162 30.81 -6.53 -0.25
N LEU A 163 29.73 -6.03 0.36
CA LEU A 163 28.35 -6.38 0.01
C LEU A 163 28.05 -6.06 -1.46
N LEU A 164 28.46 -4.88 -1.94
CA LEU A 164 28.34 -4.49 -3.34
C LEU A 164 29.06 -5.50 -4.26
N GLY A 165 30.28 -5.89 -3.92
CA GLY A 165 31.05 -6.89 -4.66
C GLY A 165 30.36 -8.26 -4.71
N VAL A 166 29.80 -8.72 -3.59
CA VAL A 166 29.01 -9.97 -3.52
C VAL A 166 27.75 -9.86 -4.37
N THR A 167 27.00 -8.77 -4.26
CA THR A 167 25.77 -8.57 -5.04
C THR A 167 26.04 -8.46 -6.53
N MET A 168 27.18 -7.86 -6.91
CA MET A 168 27.62 -7.78 -8.30
C MET A 168 28.00 -9.14 -8.85
N LEU A 169 28.71 -9.96 -8.07
CA LEU A 169 29.01 -11.35 -8.45
C LEU A 169 27.72 -12.16 -8.63
N LEU A 170 26.79 -12.09 -7.67
CA LEU A 170 25.49 -12.76 -7.77
C LEU A 170 24.67 -12.27 -8.97
N GLY A 171 24.67 -10.97 -9.24
CA GLY A 171 24.03 -10.37 -10.40
C GLY A 171 24.61 -10.86 -11.72
N VAL A 172 25.94 -10.99 -11.81
CA VAL A 172 26.62 -11.57 -12.98
C VAL A 172 26.25 -13.05 -13.15
N LEU A 173 26.24 -13.84 -12.07
CA LEU A 173 25.83 -15.25 -12.12
C LEU A 173 24.37 -15.38 -12.56
N LEU A 174 23.48 -14.52 -12.05
CA LEU A 174 22.08 -14.45 -12.47
C LEU A 174 21.95 -14.10 -13.95
N TYR A 175 22.73 -13.13 -14.43
CA TYR A 175 22.74 -12.72 -15.83
C TYR A 175 23.27 -13.82 -16.77
N VAL A 176 24.32 -14.55 -16.36
CA VAL A 176 24.83 -15.72 -17.11
C VAL A 176 23.78 -16.83 -17.14
N ALA A 177 23.10 -17.11 -16.01
CA ALA A 177 22.02 -18.07 -15.96
C ALA A 177 20.83 -17.67 -16.86
N LEU A 178 20.53 -16.36 -16.94
CA LEU A 178 19.54 -15.78 -17.85
C LEU A 178 19.90 -16.05 -19.31
N LEU A 179 21.13 -15.73 -19.72
CA LEU A 179 21.61 -15.97 -21.09
C LEU A 179 21.57 -17.45 -21.46
N ASN A 180 21.93 -18.34 -20.54
CA ASN A 180 21.94 -19.79 -20.79
C ASN A 180 20.52 -20.38 -20.94
N ASN A 181 19.51 -19.77 -20.32
CA ASN A 181 18.12 -20.21 -20.40
C ASN A 181 17.27 -19.36 -21.34
N TYR A 182 17.90 -18.43 -22.08
CA TYR A 182 17.22 -17.53 -23.00
C TYR A 182 16.57 -18.30 -24.14
N LYS A 183 15.23 -18.25 -24.20
CA LYS A 183 14.45 -18.70 -25.35
C LYS A 183 13.80 -17.46 -25.96
N PRO A 184 14.17 -17.05 -27.20
CA PRO A 184 13.58 -15.89 -27.82
C PRO A 184 12.08 -16.15 -28.04
N VAL A 185 11.24 -15.39 -27.33
CA VAL A 185 9.84 -15.17 -27.69
C VAL A 185 9.83 -13.89 -28.52
N GLY A 186 9.23 -13.95 -29.71
CA GLY A 186 9.52 -13.08 -30.86
C GLY A 186 9.12 -11.61 -30.79
N GLU A 187 9.40 -10.88 -29.71
CA GLU A 187 9.31 -9.41 -29.68
C GLU A 187 10.58 -8.81 -29.08
N GLU A 188 10.99 -7.65 -29.61
CA GLU A 188 12.26 -6.98 -29.28
C GLU A 188 12.37 -6.69 -27.79
N PHE A 189 13.42 -7.23 -27.17
CA PHE A 189 13.69 -7.09 -25.74
C PHE A 189 14.20 -5.69 -25.40
N PHE A 190 13.37 -4.84 -24.77
CA PHE A 190 13.79 -3.52 -24.27
C PHE A 190 13.97 -3.53 -22.75
N PHE A 191 15.21 -3.26 -22.30
CA PHE A 191 15.62 -3.20 -20.90
C PHE A 191 14.76 -2.23 -20.05
N SER A 192 14.27 -1.15 -20.66
CA SER A 192 13.46 -0.13 -19.99
C SER A 192 12.01 -0.54 -19.71
N GLU A 193 11.41 -1.41 -20.54
CA GLU A 193 10.00 -1.77 -20.39
C GLU A 193 9.76 -2.69 -19.18
N ASN A 194 10.70 -3.59 -18.89
CA ASN A 194 10.61 -4.48 -17.73
C ASN A 194 11.04 -3.81 -16.42
N LEU A 195 11.89 -2.78 -16.46
CA LEU A 195 12.36 -2.07 -15.26
C LEU A 195 11.23 -1.34 -14.52
N PHE A 196 10.17 -0.97 -15.25
CA PHE A 196 9.02 -0.23 -14.74
C PHE A 196 7.67 -0.91 -15.03
N SER A 197 7.69 -2.20 -15.38
CA SER A 197 6.47 -2.95 -15.72
C SER A 197 5.56 -3.12 -14.51
N ARG A 198 4.28 -2.79 -14.70
CA ARG A 198 3.23 -2.85 -13.65
C ARG A 198 2.45 -4.16 -13.65
N ASN A 199 2.69 -5.02 -14.64
CA ASN A 199 1.98 -6.26 -14.78
C ASN A 199 2.73 -7.39 -14.05
N PRO A 200 2.01 -8.24 -13.29
CA PRO A 200 2.60 -9.47 -12.79
C PRO A 200 3.16 -10.26 -13.97
N SER A 201 4.39 -10.77 -13.83
CA SER A 201 5.06 -11.54 -14.88
C SER A 201 4.20 -12.73 -15.32
N GLY A 202 3.82 -12.76 -16.60
CA GLY A 202 3.05 -13.85 -17.19
C GLY A 202 3.86 -15.13 -17.43
N ASP A 203 5.19 -15.02 -17.43
CA ASP A 203 6.13 -16.13 -17.61
C ASP A 203 7.39 -16.00 -16.75
N THR A 204 8.14 -17.11 -16.65
CA THR A 204 9.38 -17.22 -15.87
C THR A 204 10.46 -16.26 -16.36
N PHE A 205 10.49 -15.96 -17.66
CA PHE A 205 11.51 -15.11 -18.25
C PHE A 205 11.32 -13.64 -17.82
N THR A 206 10.10 -13.12 -17.91
CA THR A 206 9.72 -11.77 -17.47
C THR A 206 10.00 -11.57 -15.99
N LEU A 207 9.66 -12.57 -15.14
CA LEU A 207 9.96 -12.53 -13.70
C LEU A 207 11.47 -12.41 -13.44
N LEU A 208 12.26 -13.18 -14.17
CA LEU A 208 13.72 -13.22 -14.00
C LEU A 208 14.37 -11.91 -14.47
N THR A 209 13.87 -11.30 -15.55
CA THR A 209 14.31 -9.98 -16.02
C THR A 209 13.93 -8.87 -15.02
N GLN A 210 12.70 -8.85 -14.51
CA GLN A 210 12.28 -7.90 -13.46
C GLN A 210 13.17 -8.03 -12.22
N THR A 211 13.45 -9.26 -11.78
CA THR A 211 14.33 -9.54 -10.65
C THR A 211 15.76 -9.04 -10.90
N ALA A 212 16.31 -9.28 -12.10
CA ALA A 212 17.64 -8.81 -12.47
C ALA A 212 17.73 -7.27 -12.51
N ASN A 213 16.69 -6.62 -13.01
CA ASN A 213 16.57 -5.16 -13.05
C ASN A 213 16.52 -4.56 -11.63
N ALA A 214 15.71 -5.14 -10.75
CA ALA A 214 15.63 -4.74 -9.35
C ALA A 214 16.98 -4.90 -8.63
N CYS A 215 17.69 -6.00 -8.88
CA CYS A 215 19.04 -6.21 -8.40
C CYS A 215 20.02 -5.15 -8.92
N LEU A 216 19.94 -4.77 -10.20
CA LEU A 216 20.78 -3.72 -10.76
C LEU A 216 20.54 -2.37 -10.11
N LEU A 217 19.28 -1.96 -9.95
CA LEU A 217 18.92 -0.72 -9.26
C LEU A 217 19.47 -0.71 -7.83
N PHE A 218 19.28 -1.79 -7.10
CA PHE A 218 19.86 -1.96 -5.76
C PHE A 218 21.40 -1.81 -5.78
N MET A 219 22.09 -2.44 -6.74
CA MET A 219 23.55 -2.30 -6.88
C MET A 219 23.99 -0.87 -7.19
N LEU A 220 23.26 -0.14 -8.03
CA LEU A 220 23.56 1.27 -8.35
C LEU A 220 23.37 2.17 -7.11
N LEU A 221 22.29 1.98 -6.37
CA LEU A 221 22.02 2.72 -5.14
C LEU A 221 23.04 2.39 -4.05
N LEU A 222 23.40 1.11 -3.91
CA LEU A 222 24.43 0.64 -2.99
C LEU A 222 25.82 1.18 -3.37
N ALA A 223 26.13 1.27 -4.67
CA ALA A 223 27.35 1.89 -5.17
C ALA A 223 27.40 3.40 -4.87
N GLY A 224 26.28 4.11 -5.06
CA GLY A 224 26.14 5.52 -4.69
C GLY A 224 26.36 5.74 -3.19
N ALA A 225 25.76 4.91 -2.34
CA ALA A 225 25.94 4.98 -0.90
C ALA A 225 27.38 4.66 -0.48
N THR A 226 27.98 3.63 -1.10
CA THR A 226 29.39 3.26 -0.91
C THR A 226 30.32 4.42 -1.26
N ALA A 227 30.12 5.05 -2.41
CA ALA A 227 30.90 6.19 -2.87
C ALA A 227 30.77 7.37 -1.90
N LEU A 228 29.55 7.69 -1.44
CA LEU A 228 29.30 8.75 -0.47
C LEU A 228 30.08 8.52 0.83
N LEU A 229 30.03 7.31 1.39
CA LEU A 229 30.79 6.95 2.59
C LEU A 229 32.30 7.07 2.36
N TRP A 230 32.82 6.58 1.23
CA TRP A 230 34.26 6.64 0.90
C TRP A 230 34.76 8.06 0.72
N VAL A 231 33.99 8.92 0.05
CA VAL A 231 34.32 10.34 -0.13
C VAL A 231 34.38 11.02 1.23
N ARG A 232 33.42 10.72 2.13
CA ARG A 232 33.41 11.27 3.49
C ARG A 232 34.57 10.77 4.35
N VAL A 233 34.87 9.47 4.29
CA VAL A 233 36.00 8.84 4.99
C VAL A 233 37.34 9.34 4.43
N SER A 234 37.41 9.68 3.15
CA SER A 234 38.61 10.27 2.55
C SER A 234 38.79 11.75 2.90
N GLY A 235 37.78 12.40 3.49
CA GLY A 235 37.79 13.83 3.79
C GLY A 235 37.62 14.73 2.56
N ARG A 236 37.21 14.18 1.41
CA ARG A 236 37.05 14.91 0.15
C ARG A 236 35.77 15.75 0.09
N LEU A 237 34.74 15.38 0.86
CA LEU A 237 33.47 16.10 0.95
C LEU A 237 32.98 16.12 2.40
N ALA A 238 32.52 17.30 2.85
CA ALA A 238 31.98 17.52 4.19
C ALA A 238 30.92 18.65 4.16
N GLY A 239 30.21 18.82 5.27
CA GLY A 239 29.25 19.90 5.46
C GLY A 239 28.09 19.88 4.45
N ARG A 240 27.72 21.06 3.92
CA ARG A 240 26.55 21.24 3.06
C ARG A 240 26.58 20.41 1.77
N GLY A 241 27.75 20.26 1.15
CA GLY A 241 27.90 19.45 -0.07
C GLY A 241 27.59 17.98 0.19
N LEU A 242 28.07 17.45 1.33
CA LEU A 242 27.77 16.08 1.73
C LEU A 242 26.27 15.90 2.03
N ALA A 243 25.66 16.85 2.74
CA ALA A 243 24.23 16.82 3.04
C ALA A 243 23.39 16.83 1.76
N ALA A 244 23.73 17.67 0.79
CA ALA A 244 23.02 17.74 -0.48
C ALA A 244 23.13 16.44 -1.28
N VAL A 245 24.32 15.85 -1.39
CA VAL A 245 24.50 14.56 -2.09
C VAL A 245 23.78 13.43 -1.38
N ALA A 246 23.82 13.39 -0.04
CA ALA A 246 23.10 12.39 0.75
C ALA A 246 21.58 12.52 0.54
N ALA A 247 21.03 13.73 0.66
CA ALA A 247 19.61 14.00 0.47
C ALA A 247 19.16 13.69 -0.97
N LEU A 248 19.97 14.05 -1.98
CA LEU A 248 19.68 13.73 -3.37
C LEU A 248 19.69 12.23 -3.62
N LEU A 249 20.65 11.50 -3.05
CA LEU A 249 20.71 10.05 -3.18
C LEU A 249 19.50 9.38 -2.51
N MET A 250 19.12 9.81 -1.30
CA MET A 250 17.89 9.33 -0.63
C MET A 250 16.63 9.66 -1.43
N PHE A 251 16.57 10.86 -2.02
CA PHE A 251 15.44 11.27 -2.85
C PHE A 251 15.36 10.42 -4.11
N ILE A 252 16.44 10.28 -4.89
CA ILE A 252 16.48 9.45 -6.09
C ILE A 252 16.10 8.01 -5.75
N ASP A 253 16.62 7.48 -4.64
CA ASP A 253 16.31 6.15 -4.15
C ASP A 253 14.79 5.96 -3.97
N ILE A 254 14.16 6.73 -3.08
CA ILE A 254 12.72 6.61 -2.82
C ILE A 254 11.89 6.99 -4.06
N ALA A 255 12.26 8.04 -4.78
CA ALA A 255 11.57 8.51 -5.98
C ALA A 255 11.69 7.54 -7.16
N THR A 256 12.65 6.62 -7.17
CA THR A 256 12.70 5.54 -8.17
C THR A 256 11.54 4.57 -7.96
N PHE A 257 11.14 4.34 -6.70
CA PHE A 257 10.08 3.39 -6.33
C PHE A 257 8.73 4.06 -5.99
N ALA A 258 8.68 5.40 -5.91
CA ALA A 258 7.45 6.16 -5.61
C ALA A 258 6.42 6.26 -6.76
N PRO A 259 6.79 6.40 -8.05
CA PRO A 259 5.84 6.57 -9.17
C PRO A 259 4.89 5.38 -9.39
N TYR A 260 5.17 4.25 -8.74
CA TYR A 260 4.34 3.05 -8.76
C TYR A 260 3.15 3.09 -7.79
N HIS A 261 2.86 4.26 -7.21
CA HIS A 261 1.75 4.41 -6.29
C HIS A 261 0.41 4.73 -6.95
N ASP A 262 0.29 5.40 -8.13
CA ASP A 262 -1.08 5.87 -8.49
C ASP A 262 -1.44 6.22 -9.94
N THR A 263 -0.65 5.92 -10.99
CA THR A 263 -1.03 6.41 -12.34
C THR A 263 -0.95 5.39 -13.45
N ILE A 264 -1.93 4.48 -13.54
CA ILE A 264 -2.22 3.73 -14.77
C ILE A 264 -2.60 4.75 -15.86
N LYS A 265 -1.66 5.11 -16.72
CA LYS A 265 -1.92 5.84 -17.96
C LYS A 265 -2.22 4.79 -19.02
N VAL A 266 -3.49 4.56 -19.32
CA VAL A 266 -3.93 3.63 -20.39
C VAL A 266 -4.69 4.42 -21.44
N ASP A 267 -4.46 4.06 -22.70
CA ASP A 267 -5.17 4.58 -23.86
C ASP A 267 -6.67 4.21 -23.77
N PRO A 268 -7.60 5.19 -23.73
CA PRO A 268 -9.03 4.94 -23.59
C PRO A 268 -9.60 3.99 -24.64
N ASP A 269 -9.03 3.98 -25.85
CA ASP A 269 -9.62 3.31 -27.02
C ASP A 269 -9.36 1.80 -27.04
N THR A 270 -8.43 1.30 -26.22
CA THR A 270 -7.99 -0.11 -26.21
C THR A 270 -8.20 -0.82 -24.88
N MET A 271 -8.72 -0.12 -23.87
CA MET A 271 -8.92 -0.65 -22.53
C MET A 271 -10.02 -1.72 -22.51
N ARG A 272 -9.67 -2.96 -22.17
CA ARG A 272 -10.63 -4.03 -21.89
C ARG A 272 -10.61 -4.37 -20.42
N PHE A 273 -11.78 -4.27 -19.78
CA PHE A 273 -11.96 -4.62 -18.37
C PHE A 273 -12.52 -6.02 -18.24
N THR A 274 -11.85 -6.86 -17.44
CA THR A 274 -12.44 -8.09 -16.95
C THR A 274 -13.15 -7.79 -15.64
N ILE A 275 -14.47 -7.96 -15.60
CA ILE A 275 -15.21 -7.97 -14.33
C ILE A 275 -14.77 -9.23 -13.59
N LYS A 276 -13.78 -9.14 -12.71
CA LYS A 276 -13.65 -10.11 -11.64
C LYS A 276 -14.73 -9.77 -10.62
N GLN A 277 -15.55 -10.75 -10.25
CA GLN A 277 -16.43 -10.65 -9.08
C GLN A 277 -15.58 -10.35 -7.84
N TYR A 278 -15.40 -9.07 -7.52
CA TYR A 278 -14.98 -8.62 -6.22
C TYR A 278 -15.95 -7.53 -5.80
N GLN A 279 -16.66 -7.84 -4.71
CA GLN A 279 -17.45 -6.88 -3.96
C GLN A 279 -16.60 -5.63 -3.63
N THR A 280 -17.16 -4.46 -3.90
CA THR A 280 -16.87 -3.13 -3.34
C THR A 280 -15.46 -2.54 -3.51
N GLN A 281 -15.36 -1.42 -4.25
CA GLN A 281 -14.41 -0.34 -3.95
C GLN A 281 -15.00 1.05 -4.25
N LEU A 282 -14.67 1.96 -3.31
CA LEU A 282 -15.09 3.35 -3.05
C LEU A 282 -14.18 4.38 -3.75
N LEU A 283 -14.55 5.67 -3.77
CA LEU A 283 -13.64 6.85 -3.60
C LEU A 283 -14.42 8.19 -3.40
N ASP A 284 -13.91 9.05 -2.49
CA ASP A 284 -14.00 10.52 -2.18
C ASP A 284 -14.69 11.52 -3.18
N VAL A 285 -15.69 12.42 -2.88
CA VAL A 285 -15.88 13.52 -1.88
C VAL A 285 -17.38 14.07 -1.82
N PRO A 286 -17.79 15.33 -1.45
CA PRO A 286 -18.93 15.63 -0.56
C PRO A 286 -20.22 16.15 -1.25
N TRP A 287 -21.32 15.43 -1.08
CA TRP A 287 -22.74 15.83 -1.21
C TRP A 287 -23.12 17.14 -1.95
N LYS A 288 -23.71 17.00 -3.15
CA LYS A 288 -24.78 17.87 -3.68
C LYS A 288 -25.80 17.08 -4.53
N ILE A 289 -27.08 17.21 -4.18
CA ILE A 289 -28.24 16.49 -4.75
C ILE A 289 -28.59 16.90 -6.21
N ALA A 290 -27.98 17.95 -6.76
CA ALA A 290 -28.26 18.43 -8.12
C ALA A 290 -27.68 17.56 -9.26
N ASP A 291 -26.85 16.57 -8.94
CA ASP A 291 -26.02 15.84 -9.92
C ASP A 291 -26.72 14.62 -10.55
N GLN A 292 -27.77 14.07 -9.91
CA GLN A 292 -28.39 12.81 -10.36
C GLN A 292 -28.96 12.87 -11.79
N GLN A 293 -29.64 13.96 -12.16
CA GLN A 293 -30.18 14.10 -13.51
C GLN A 293 -29.07 14.35 -14.56
N GLN A 294 -28.03 15.11 -14.20
CA GLN A 294 -26.89 15.39 -15.08
C GLN A 294 -26.05 14.12 -15.31
N LEU A 295 -25.96 13.29 -14.29
CA LEU A 295 -25.41 11.94 -14.31
C LEU A 295 -26.21 11.00 -15.20
N LEU A 296 -27.53 10.90 -15.00
CA LEU A 296 -28.39 10.07 -15.83
C LEU A 296 -28.28 10.45 -17.31
N ASN A 297 -28.23 11.76 -17.60
CA ASN A 297 -28.00 12.27 -18.93
C ASN A 297 -26.59 11.89 -19.48
N ARG A 298 -25.55 11.89 -18.62
CA ARG A 298 -24.20 11.42 -19.00
C ARG A 298 -24.16 9.92 -19.29
N LEU A 299 -24.75 9.09 -18.43
CA LEU A 299 -24.84 7.63 -18.62
C LEU A 299 -25.62 7.28 -19.89
N ALA A 300 -26.72 8.00 -20.16
CA ALA A 300 -27.50 7.84 -21.38
C ALA A 300 -26.73 8.27 -22.65
N SER A 301 -25.70 9.11 -22.51
CA SER A 301 -24.86 9.59 -23.61
C SER A 301 -23.57 8.79 -23.83
N MET A 302 -23.28 7.78 -22.99
CA MET A 302 -22.07 6.97 -23.11
C MET A 302 -22.12 6.03 -24.33
N PRO A 303 -21.06 5.97 -25.16
CA PRO A 303 -20.96 5.02 -26.26
C PRO A 303 -20.98 3.56 -25.78
N ASP A 304 -21.56 2.67 -26.58
CA ASP A 304 -21.64 1.24 -26.27
C ASP A 304 -20.24 0.61 -26.13
N GLY A 305 -20.02 -0.14 -25.05
CA GLY A 305 -18.72 -0.75 -24.73
C GLY A 305 -17.78 0.09 -23.85
N VAL A 306 -18.15 1.34 -23.50
CA VAL A 306 -17.43 2.15 -22.51
C VAL A 306 -17.87 1.76 -21.10
N ARG A 307 -16.94 1.31 -20.25
CA ARG A 307 -17.24 0.98 -18.86
C ARG A 307 -17.31 2.26 -18.03
N GLY A 308 -18.50 2.55 -17.49
CA GLY A 308 -18.63 3.43 -16.34
C GLY A 308 -18.10 2.69 -15.11
N ASP A 309 -16.81 2.80 -14.84
CA ASP A 309 -16.26 2.36 -13.55
C ASP A 309 -16.65 3.43 -12.51
N ASN A 310 -17.13 3.02 -11.33
CA ASN A 310 -17.51 4.00 -10.29
C ASN A 310 -16.29 4.69 -9.65
N THR A 311 -15.10 4.49 -10.21
CA THR A 311 -13.86 5.17 -9.83
C THR A 311 -13.89 6.66 -10.12
N ALA A 312 -14.83 7.14 -10.93
CA ALA A 312 -15.07 8.56 -11.21
C ALA A 312 -16.27 9.16 -10.43
N GLU A 313 -16.79 8.46 -9.41
CA GLU A 313 -17.99 8.87 -8.62
C GLU A 313 -19.19 9.26 -9.48
N ILE A 314 -19.35 8.60 -10.63
CA ILE A 314 -20.39 8.96 -11.60
C ILE A 314 -21.74 8.69 -10.94
N LEU A 315 -21.96 7.52 -10.34
CA LEU A 315 -23.12 7.24 -9.49
C LEU A 315 -22.67 7.28 -8.02
N PRO A 316 -23.06 8.27 -7.20
CA PRO A 316 -22.74 8.23 -5.78
C PRO A 316 -23.36 6.96 -5.19
N ASP A 317 -22.52 6.15 -4.55
CA ASP A 317 -22.91 4.89 -3.94
C ASP A 317 -23.92 5.14 -2.80
N ASN A 318 -25.22 5.07 -3.08
CA ASN A 318 -26.26 4.95 -2.04
C ASN A 318 -26.43 3.48 -1.64
N TYR A 319 -25.36 2.86 -1.16
CA TYR A 319 -25.44 1.45 -0.78
C TYR A 319 -26.16 1.22 0.55
N SER A 320 -26.35 2.25 1.37
CA SER A 320 -27.38 2.30 2.40
C SER A 320 -27.19 3.51 3.30
N ALA A 321 -28.30 4.16 3.64
CA ALA A 321 -28.36 5.06 4.78
C ALA A 321 -29.08 4.36 5.94
N LEU A 322 -28.33 3.91 6.94
CA LEU A 322 -28.94 3.52 8.23
C LEU A 322 -28.96 4.76 9.13
N TYR A 323 -30.15 5.19 9.57
CA TYR A 323 -30.34 6.41 10.36
C TYR A 323 -29.63 7.66 9.79
N ARG A 324 -29.75 7.89 8.47
CA ARG A 324 -29.15 9.05 7.78
C ARG A 324 -27.62 9.09 7.79
N THR A 325 -26.94 7.98 8.15
CA THR A 325 -25.49 7.86 8.01
C THR A 325 -25.17 7.45 6.58
N PRO A 326 -24.59 8.31 5.74
CA PRO A 326 -24.56 8.13 4.29
C PRO A 326 -23.55 7.08 3.78
N PHE A 327 -23.01 6.22 4.66
CA PHE A 327 -21.89 5.34 4.30
C PHE A 327 -21.86 4.03 5.10
N ALA A 328 -22.95 3.28 5.09
CA ALA A 328 -23.02 1.99 5.82
C ALA A 328 -22.42 0.80 5.05
N SER A 329 -21.74 0.99 3.90
CA SER A 329 -21.12 -0.10 3.14
C SER A 329 -19.78 0.23 2.49
N GLY A 330 -18.98 -0.81 2.23
CA GLY A 330 -17.74 -0.76 1.44
C GLY A 330 -16.53 -1.18 2.27
N TYR A 331 -15.33 -1.13 1.69
CA TYR A 331 -14.07 -1.26 2.44
C TYR A 331 -13.80 0.02 3.25
N ASN A 332 -14.73 0.40 4.12
CA ASN A 332 -14.64 1.59 4.95
C ASN A 332 -14.54 1.22 6.44
N ILE A 333 -14.12 2.20 7.24
CA ILE A 333 -13.88 2.02 8.67
C ILE A 333 -15.20 1.86 9.48
N LEU A 334 -16.34 2.08 8.83
CA LEU A 334 -17.68 2.25 9.41
C LEU A 334 -18.62 1.07 9.14
N ASP A 335 -18.12 -0.10 8.74
CA ASP A 335 -19.00 -1.24 8.47
C ASP A 335 -19.65 -1.73 9.79
N LEU A 336 -20.94 -1.40 9.94
CA LEU A 336 -21.69 -1.59 11.19
C LEU A 336 -22.13 -3.04 11.32
N GLN A 337 -21.86 -3.64 12.49
CA GLN A 337 -22.27 -5.01 12.80
C GLN A 337 -23.80 -5.23 12.61
N GLN A 338 -24.60 -4.25 13.02
CA GLN A 338 -26.07 -4.28 12.91
C GLN A 338 -26.57 -4.40 11.47
N ARG A 339 -25.80 -3.95 10.47
CA ARG A 339 -26.15 -4.12 9.05
C ARG A 339 -25.95 -5.55 8.58
N PHE A 340 -24.85 -6.20 8.95
CA PHE A 340 -24.64 -7.61 8.62
C PHE A 340 -25.69 -8.49 9.27
N GLU A 341 -26.03 -8.22 10.53
CA GLU A 341 -27.16 -8.86 11.21
C GLU A 341 -28.46 -8.64 10.44
N MET A 342 -28.76 -7.42 10.00
CA MET A 342 -29.96 -7.11 9.21
C MET A 342 -29.99 -7.76 7.82
N LEU A 343 -28.86 -7.93 7.14
CA LEU A 343 -28.76 -8.58 5.83
C LEU A 343 -28.75 -10.11 5.91
N THR A 344 -28.21 -10.69 6.98
CA THR A 344 -28.07 -12.14 7.15
C THR A 344 -29.20 -12.77 7.94
N GLN A 345 -29.82 -12.06 8.89
CA GLN A 345 -30.88 -12.59 9.75
C GLN A 345 -32.29 -12.49 9.14
N TRP A 346 -32.47 -11.76 8.02
CA TRP A 346 -33.77 -11.59 7.35
C TRP A 346 -33.84 -12.19 5.94
N PRO A 347 -33.55 -13.50 5.75
CA PRO A 347 -33.62 -14.15 4.43
C PRO A 347 -35.05 -14.18 3.84
N ASN A 348 -36.07 -13.96 4.67
CA ASN A 348 -37.48 -14.04 4.30
C ASN A 348 -38.09 -12.69 3.87
N LEU A 349 -37.32 -11.58 3.91
CA LEU A 349 -37.85 -10.30 3.46
C LEU A 349 -37.77 -10.17 1.92
N PRO A 350 -38.83 -9.67 1.28
CA PRO A 350 -38.80 -9.29 -0.13
C PRO A 350 -37.65 -8.32 -0.44
N ALA A 351 -37.13 -8.36 -1.66
CA ALA A 351 -36.04 -7.49 -2.09
C ALA A 351 -36.39 -5.99 -1.94
N SER A 352 -37.63 -5.62 -2.26
CA SER A 352 -38.16 -4.25 -2.10
C SER A 352 -38.07 -3.74 -0.66
N THR A 353 -38.52 -4.53 0.32
CA THR A 353 -38.45 -4.15 1.73
C THR A 353 -37.00 -3.95 2.21
N ARG A 354 -36.07 -4.79 1.73
CA ARG A 354 -34.64 -4.61 2.02
C ARG A 354 -34.10 -3.32 1.41
N TRP A 355 -34.50 -2.98 0.19
CA TRP A 355 -34.13 -1.73 -0.46
C TRP A 355 -34.69 -0.50 0.26
N ASP A 356 -35.92 -0.55 0.77
CA ASP A 356 -36.54 0.54 1.55
C ASP A 356 -35.78 0.82 2.84
N LEU A 357 -35.44 -0.25 3.57
CA LEU A 357 -34.69 -0.15 4.80
C LEU A 357 -33.25 0.38 4.60
N LEU A 358 -32.71 0.18 3.41
CA LEU A 358 -31.41 0.69 2.98
C LEU A 358 -31.54 2.04 2.24
N ASN A 359 -32.75 2.59 2.11
CA ASN A 359 -33.00 3.86 1.46
C ASN A 359 -32.55 3.92 -0.02
N VAL A 360 -32.60 2.79 -0.72
CA VAL A 360 -32.17 2.65 -2.12
C VAL A 360 -33.20 3.30 -3.05
N GLY A 361 -32.75 4.16 -3.97
CA GLY A 361 -33.60 4.84 -4.97
C GLY A 361 -33.46 4.31 -6.41
N TYR A 362 -32.35 3.63 -6.73
CA TYR A 362 -32.08 3.09 -8.07
C TYR A 362 -31.46 1.69 -7.97
N VAL A 363 -31.77 0.83 -8.94
CA VAL A 363 -31.30 -0.56 -9.01
C VAL A 363 -30.66 -0.82 -10.37
N LEU A 364 -29.41 -1.30 -10.39
CA LEU A 364 -28.72 -1.73 -11.60
C LEU A 364 -28.91 -3.24 -11.81
N ALA A 365 -29.38 -3.62 -12.98
CA ALA A 365 -29.64 -5.00 -13.38
C ALA A 365 -28.80 -5.39 -14.60
N GLN A 366 -28.61 -6.70 -14.80
CA GLN A 366 -27.91 -7.25 -15.95
C GLN A 366 -28.63 -6.90 -17.27
N PRO A 367 -27.92 -6.80 -18.40
CA PRO A 367 -28.51 -6.39 -19.68
C PRO A 367 -29.58 -7.38 -20.16
N ASP A 368 -29.47 -8.65 -19.80
CA ASP A 368 -30.43 -9.71 -20.11
C ASP A 368 -31.59 -9.81 -19.10
N ALA A 369 -31.63 -8.97 -18.07
CA ALA A 369 -32.74 -8.91 -17.14
C ALA A 369 -34.03 -8.52 -17.87
N LYS A 370 -35.01 -9.44 -17.86
CA LYS A 370 -36.28 -9.30 -18.57
C LYS A 370 -37.33 -8.51 -17.78
N ASP A 371 -37.31 -8.66 -16.46
CA ASP A 371 -38.32 -8.11 -15.57
C ASP A 371 -37.77 -6.92 -14.78
N ALA A 372 -38.66 -5.99 -14.45
CA ALA A 372 -38.36 -4.90 -13.54
C ALA A 372 -38.05 -5.45 -12.13
N PRO A 373 -37.13 -4.81 -11.36
CA PRO A 373 -36.73 -5.28 -10.05
C PRO A 373 -37.85 -5.22 -8.99
N GLU A 374 -38.84 -4.34 -9.18
CA GLU A 374 -40.06 -4.25 -8.39
C GLU A 374 -41.22 -3.71 -9.25
N PRO A 375 -42.48 -3.90 -8.82
CA PRO A 375 -43.62 -3.26 -9.46
C PRO A 375 -43.45 -1.74 -9.53
N ASP A 376 -43.84 -1.15 -10.66
CA ASP A 376 -43.81 0.29 -10.92
C ASP A 376 -42.41 0.94 -10.97
N ALA A 377 -41.33 0.15 -10.93
CA ALA A 377 -39.99 0.67 -11.21
C ALA A 377 -39.87 1.14 -12.67
N LYS A 378 -39.25 2.29 -12.88
CA LYS A 378 -39.09 2.92 -14.20
C LYS A 378 -37.70 2.66 -14.75
N LEU A 379 -37.62 2.15 -15.97
CA LEU A 379 -36.34 2.00 -16.67
C LEU A 379 -35.82 3.40 -17.06
N VAL A 380 -34.63 3.74 -16.58
CA VAL A 380 -34.02 5.06 -16.82
C VAL A 380 -32.89 4.98 -17.85
N VAL A 381 -32.10 3.91 -17.81
CA VAL A 381 -30.98 3.69 -18.75
C VAL A 381 -30.97 2.22 -19.17
N ASP A 382 -30.78 1.96 -20.46
CA ASP A 382 -30.63 0.62 -21.05
C ASP A 382 -29.50 0.65 -22.09
N ASN A 383 -28.48 -0.18 -21.91
CA ASN A 383 -27.36 -0.29 -22.84
C ASN A 383 -26.76 -1.71 -22.82
N SER A 384 -25.72 -1.95 -23.63
CA SER A 384 -25.05 -3.26 -23.72
C SER A 384 -24.45 -3.76 -22.40
N GLN A 385 -24.32 -2.91 -21.37
CA GLN A 385 -23.71 -3.22 -20.08
C GLN A 385 -24.74 -3.53 -18.98
N GLY A 386 -25.99 -3.08 -19.12
CA GLY A 386 -27.01 -3.28 -18.09
C GLY A 386 -28.21 -2.32 -18.19
N LYS A 387 -29.13 -2.49 -17.25
CA LYS A 387 -30.35 -1.70 -17.12
C LYS A 387 -30.39 -1.00 -15.77
N LEU A 388 -30.54 0.32 -15.74
CA LEU A 388 -30.73 1.09 -14.52
C LEU A 388 -32.21 1.41 -14.32
N TRP A 389 -32.75 0.98 -13.19
CA TRP A 389 -34.16 1.15 -12.82
C TRP A 389 -34.28 2.14 -11.68
N GLU A 390 -35.15 3.13 -11.82
CA GLU A 390 -35.62 3.98 -10.73
C GLU A 390 -36.73 3.27 -9.96
N ARG A 391 -36.58 3.19 -8.63
CA ARG A 391 -37.57 2.58 -7.76
C ARG A 391 -38.85 3.40 -7.67
N ALA A 392 -39.99 2.73 -7.47
CA ALA A 392 -41.29 3.37 -7.37
C ALA A 392 -41.42 4.22 -6.11
N GLN A 393 -40.83 3.74 -5.00
CA GLN A 393 -40.69 4.51 -3.77
C GLN A 393 -39.31 5.15 -3.74
N GLN A 394 -39.28 6.46 -3.98
CA GLN A 394 -38.07 7.24 -3.80
C GLN A 394 -37.85 7.57 -2.32
N PRO A 395 -36.61 7.50 -1.82
CA PRO A 395 -36.28 7.91 -0.46
C PRO A 395 -36.64 9.38 -0.22
N THR A 396 -37.41 9.65 0.83
CA THR A 396 -37.83 11.01 1.19
C THR A 396 -36.79 11.65 2.12
N TYR A 397 -35.98 12.57 1.58
CA TYR A 397 -35.03 13.33 2.37
C TYR A 397 -35.71 14.61 2.88
N THR A 398 -36.07 14.64 4.17
CA THR A 398 -36.52 15.84 4.88
C THR A 398 -35.53 16.28 5.94
#